data_AF-A0A1U7AEC6-F1
#
_entry.id   AF-A0A1U7AEC6-F1
#
_cell.length_a   1.000
_cell.length_b   1.000
_cell.length_c   1.000
_cell.angle_alpha   90.00
_cell.angle_beta   90.00
_cell.angle_gamma   90.00
#
_symmetry.space_group_name_H-M   'P 1'
#
loop_
_entity.id
_entity.type
_entity.pdbx_description
1 polymer ?
#
loop_
_entity_poly.entity_id
_entity_poly.type
_entity_poly.pdbx_seq_one_letter_code
_entity_poly.pdbx_strand_id
1 'polypeptide(L)' 'MHQPFIIGGGEIYTMGMDHADCIELTRVHESFEADAFFPEIDTEIWKLEKEEFHDIDEKHKYPFTYLTYIKK' A
#
# COMPACT_ATOMS: atom_id res chain seq x y z
N MET A 1 -8.81 19.09 -11.69
CA MET A 1 -8.82 17.62 -11.65
C MET A 1 -8.73 17.22 -10.19
N HIS A 2 -9.59 16.31 -9.72
CA HIS A 2 -9.57 15.85 -8.34
C HIS A 2 -9.05 14.42 -8.31
N GLN A 3 -8.17 14.12 -7.36
CA GLN A 3 -7.65 12.79 -7.10
C GLN A 3 -8.01 12.44 -5.64
N PRO A 4 -9.22 11.91 -5.40
CA PRO A 4 -9.61 11.50 -4.05
C PRO A 4 -8.78 10.29 -3.61
N PHE A 5 -8.51 10.20 -2.31
CA PHE A 5 -7.77 9.09 -1.71
C PHE A 5 -8.64 8.37 -0.69
N ILE A 6 -8.57 7.04 -0.72
CA ILE A 6 -9.16 6.15 0.28
C ILE A 6 -8.07 5.84 1.31
N ILE A 7 -8.29 6.20 2.58
CA ILE A 7 -7.28 6.12 3.64
C ILE A 7 -7.60 5.10 4.74
N GLY A 8 -8.52 4.15 4.46
CA GLY A 8 -8.77 2.97 5.31
C GLY A 8 -9.90 3.15 6.34
N GLY A 9 -10.06 2.23 7.30
CA GLY A 9 -9.23 1.03 7.57
C GLY A 9 -9.53 -0.20 6.68
N GLY A 10 -9.22 -1.42 7.15
CA GLY A 10 -9.27 -2.68 6.37
C GLY A 10 -10.53 -2.87 5.51
N GLU A 11 -11.73 -2.78 6.09
CA GLU A 11 -12.99 -2.93 5.35
C GLU A 11 -13.18 -1.87 4.26
N ILE A 12 -12.78 -0.63 4.54
CA ILE A 12 -12.85 0.49 3.58
C ILE A 12 -11.86 0.26 2.44
N TYR A 13 -10.68 -0.28 2.72
CA TYR A 13 -9.74 -0.67 1.67
C TYR A 13 -10.31 -1.78 0.81
N THR A 14 -10.90 -2.83 1.40
CA THR A 14 -11.54 -3.92 0.62
C THR A 14 -12.60 -3.39 -0.34
N MET A 15 -13.50 -2.52 0.12
CA MET A 15 -14.50 -1.88 -0.76
C MET A 15 -13.86 -0.94 -1.79
N GLY A 16 -12.76 -0.30 -1.42
CA GLY A 16 -12.03 0.64 -2.29
C GLY A 16 -11.29 -0.01 -3.46
N MET A 17 -10.89 -1.28 -3.35
CA MET A 17 -10.11 -2.00 -4.39
C MET A 17 -10.81 -2.01 -5.74
N ASP A 18 -12.14 -2.11 -5.76
CA ASP A 18 -12.92 -2.13 -7.00
C ASP A 18 -12.97 -0.75 -7.69
N HIS A 19 -12.83 0.32 -6.91
CA HIS A 19 -12.97 1.70 -7.37
C HIS A 19 -11.65 2.43 -7.60
N ALA A 20 -10.55 1.93 -7.03
CA ALA A 20 -9.24 2.56 -7.14
C ALA A 20 -8.59 2.26 -8.51
N ASP A 21 -7.88 3.26 -9.03
CA ASP A 21 -7.00 3.14 -10.21
C ASP A 21 -5.52 2.95 -9.82
N CYS A 22 -5.17 3.37 -8.60
CA CYS A 22 -3.81 3.38 -8.07
C CYS A 22 -3.80 2.98 -6.59
N ILE A 23 -2.76 2.26 -6.17
CA ILE A 23 -2.45 1.99 -4.77
C ILE A 23 -1.09 2.61 -4.46
N GLU A 24 -1.07 3.57 -3.53
CA GLU A 24 0.14 4.07 -2.90
C GLU A 24 0.30 3.36 -1.55
N LEU A 25 1.34 2.52 -1.43
CA LEU A 25 1.56 1.64 -0.29
C LEU A 25 2.94 1.89 0.32
N THR A 26 3.00 2.07 1.64
CA THR A 26 4.25 1.98 2.40
C THR A 26 4.34 0.61 3.04
N ARG A 27 5.23 -0.25 2.55
CA ARG A 27 5.51 -1.56 3.15
C ARG A 27 6.60 -1.41 4.20
N VAL A 28 6.23 -1.51 5.48
CA VAL A 28 7.20 -1.61 6.58
C VAL A 28 7.70 -3.05 6.66
N HIS A 29 9.03 -3.25 6.66
CA HIS A 29 9.66 -4.57 6.68
C HIS A 29 9.85 -5.09 8.11
N GLU A 30 8.76 -5.17 8.85
CA GLU A 30 8.72 -5.70 10.22
C GLU A 30 7.38 -6.43 10.44
N SER A 31 7.36 -7.38 11.37
CA SER A 31 6.16 -8.13 11.72
C SER A 31 5.55 -7.61 13.02
N PHE A 32 4.22 -7.47 13.04
CA PHE A 32 3.47 -6.97 14.19
C PHE A 32 2.29 -7.90 14.48
N GLU A 33 1.87 -7.95 15.75
CA GLU A 33 0.55 -8.48 16.07
C GLU A 33 -0.51 -7.51 15.52
N ALA A 34 -1.47 -8.04 14.76
CA ALA A 34 -2.48 -7.24 14.07
C ALA A 34 -3.83 -7.97 14.06
N ASP A 35 -4.91 -7.20 14.10
CA ASP A 35 -6.31 -7.64 14.01
C ASP A 35 -7.01 -7.18 12.72
N ALA A 36 -6.33 -6.35 11.92
CA ALA A 36 -6.78 -5.85 10.64
C ALA A 36 -5.66 -5.93 9.59
N PHE A 37 -6.04 -6.23 8.35
CA PHE A 37 -5.10 -6.43 7.24
C PHE A 37 -5.53 -5.61 6.02
N PHE A 38 -4.55 -5.17 5.23
CA PHE A 38 -4.79 -4.66 3.89
C PHE A 38 -5.22 -5.82 2.97
N PRO A 39 -6.15 -5.61 2.01
CA PRO A 39 -6.54 -6.66 1.07
C PRO A 39 -5.36 -7.21 0.26
N GLU A 40 -5.47 -8.46 -0.17
CA GLU A 40 -4.47 -9.07 -1.06
C GLU A 40 -4.39 -8.31 -2.39
N ILE A 41 -3.17 -8.04 -2.85
CA ILE A 41 -2.92 -7.37 -4.12
C ILE A 41 -2.73 -8.44 -5.20
N ASP A 42 -3.80 -8.75 -5.92
CA ASP A 42 -3.77 -9.69 -7.05
C ASP A 42 -2.92 -9.13 -8.20
N THR A 43 -1.81 -9.81 -8.51
CA THR A 43 -0.88 -9.43 -9.57
C THR A 43 -1.45 -9.58 -10.98
N GLU A 44 -2.59 -10.26 -11.15
CA GLU A 44 -3.32 -10.28 -12.42
C GLU A 44 -4.04 -8.95 -12.67
N ILE A 45 -4.52 -8.28 -11.61
CA ILE A 45 -5.24 -7.00 -11.67
C ILE A 45 -4.30 -5.80 -11.51
N TRP A 46 -3.29 -5.92 -10.67
CA TRP A 46 -2.40 -4.83 -10.29
C TRP A 46 -0.99 -5.04 -10.82
N LYS A 47 -0.38 -3.97 -11.35
CA LYS A 47 1.01 -3.94 -11.80
C LYS A 47 1.81 -3.00 -10.90
N LEU A 48 2.91 -3.48 -10.36
CA LEU A 48 3.90 -2.63 -9.69
C LEU A 48 4.56 -1.71 -10.73
N GLU A 49 4.48 -0.40 -10.51
CA GLU A 49 5.08 0.61 -11.40
C GLU A 49 6.27 1.32 -10.75
N LYS A 50 6.22 1.56 -9.45
CA LYS A 50 7.34 2.19 -8.72
C LYS A 50 7.64 1.47 -7.42
N GLU A 51 8.91 1.42 -7.11
CA GLU A 51 9.45 0.85 -5.88
C GLU A 51 10.64 1.71 -5.43
N GLU A 52 10.60 2.20 -4.19
CA GLU A 52 11.69 2.96 -3.57
C GLU A 52 11.94 2.44 -2.16
N PHE A 53 13.10 1.83 -1.95
CA PHE A 53 13.51 1.28 -0.66
C PHE A 53 14.22 2.34 0.19
N HIS A 54 13.86 2.37 1.47
CA HIS A 54 14.50 3.18 2.50
C HIS A 54 14.98 2.30 3.65
N ASP A 55 16.28 2.39 3.93
CA ASP A 55 16.88 1.73 5.08
C ASP A 55 16.56 2.51 6.39
N ILE A 56 16.91 1.92 7.53
CA ILE A 56 16.83 2.56 8.84
C ILE A 56 17.69 3.82 8.85
N ASP A 57 17.13 4.90 9.39
CA ASP A 57 17.85 6.15 9.62
C ASP A 57 17.51 6.72 11.01
N GLU A 58 18.02 7.92 11.32
CA GLU A 58 17.77 8.57 12.61
C GLU A 58 16.27 8.87 12.87
N LYS A 59 15.43 8.90 11.82
CA LYS A 59 14.00 9.23 11.87
C LYS A 59 13.10 7.99 11.83
N HIS A 60 13.56 6.89 11.24
CA HIS A 60 12.76 5.70 10.97
C HIS A 60 13.37 4.46 11.61
N LYS A 61 12.64 3.85 12.55
CA LYS A 61 13.10 2.67 13.32
C LYS A 61 13.18 1.37 12.49
N TYR A 62 12.37 1.26 11.44
CA TYR A 62 12.27 0.06 10.60
C TYR A 62 12.50 0.45 9.13
N PRO A 63 13.14 -0.42 8.34
CA PRO A 63 13.25 -0.20 6.91
C PRO A 63 11.86 -0.32 6.27
N PHE A 64 11.62 0.43 5.21
CA PHE A 64 10.35 0.42 4.50
C PHE A 64 10.55 0.65 3.00
N THR A 65 9.53 0.31 2.22
CA THR A 65 9.50 0.56 0.77
C THR A 65 8.24 1.33 0.41
N TYR A 66 8.38 2.41 -0.37
CA TYR A 66 7.26 2.99 -1.09
C TYR A 66 6.99 2.17 -2.36
N LEU A 67 5.74 1.74 -2.53
CA LEU A 67 5.27 0.96 -3.65
C LEU A 67 4.09 1.70 -4.29
N THR A 68 4.14 1.86 -5.60
CA THR A 68 3.02 2.38 -6.40
C THR A 68 2.54 1.28 -7.34
N TYR A 69 1.30 0.83 -7.16
CA TYR A 69 0.64 -0.10 -8.09
C TYR A 69 -0.40 0.63 -8.93
N ILE A 70 -0.51 0.23 -10.19
CA ILE A 70 -1.53 0.72 -11.11
C ILE A 70 -2.41 -0.46 -11.52
N LYS A 71 -3.71 -0.21 -11.65
CA LYS A 71 -4.65 -1.18 -12.20
C LYS A 71 -4.31 -1.43 -13.68
N LYS A 72 -4.26 -2.69 -14.09
CA LYS A 72 -3.98 -3.09 -15.48
C LYS A 72 -5.13 -2.76 -16.44
#